data_AF-A0A822YEM4-F1
#
_entry.id   AF-A0A822YEM4-F1
#
_cell.length_a   1.000
_cell.length_b   1.000
_cell.length_c   1.000
_cell.angle_alpha   90.00
_cell.angle_beta   90.00
_cell.angle_gamma   90.00
#
_symmetry.space_group_name_H-M   'P 1'
#
loop_
_entity.id
_entity.type
_entity.pdbx_description
1 polymer ?
#
loop_
_entity_poly.entity_id
_entity_poly.type
_entity_poly.pdbx_seq_one_letter_code
_entity_poly.pdbx_strand_id
1 'polypeptide(L)'
;MKSYHEQIVSIVQIWARSRNGESLISGVLAPSREGPEKLSSYESGIEPMGDAWLQFRIHYYMFALVFVIFYVETIFLYPWA
;
A
#
# COMPACT_ATOMS: atom_id res chain seq x y z
N MET A 1 -28.09 6.31 -16.40
CA MET A 1 -26.71 6.76 -16.09
C MET A 1 -26.54 7.20 -14.63
N LYS A 2 -27.40 8.07 -14.07
CA LYS A 2 -27.30 8.50 -12.65
C LYS A 2 -27.38 7.35 -11.63
N SER A 3 -28.25 6.35 -11.82
CA SER A 3 -28.39 5.21 -10.89
C SER A 3 -27.10 4.38 -10.70
N TYR A 4 -26.36 4.09 -11.77
CA TYR A 4 -25.09 3.35 -11.68
C TYR A 4 -23.98 4.17 -11.02
N HIS A 5 -23.93 5.48 -11.27
CA HIS A 5 -22.97 6.37 -10.63
C HIS A 5 -23.19 6.42 -9.11
N GLU A 6 -24.44 6.57 -8.66
CA GLU A 6 -24.78 6.54 -7.24
C GLU A 6 -24.45 5.17 -6.60
N GLN A 7 -24.65 4.06 -7.32
CA GLN A 7 -24.25 2.73 -6.84
C GLN A 7 -22.74 2.60 -6.67
N ILE A 8 -21.94 3.08 -7.64
CA ILE A 8 -20.48 3.05 -7.57
C ILE A 8 -19.98 3.91 -6.40
N VAL A 9 -20.51 5.13 -6.25
CA VAL A 9 -20.16 6.02 -5.15
C VAL A 9 -20.47 5.37 -3.80
N SER A 10 -21.67 4.78 -3.66
CA SER A 10 -22.05 4.05 -2.44
C SER A 10 -21.09 2.90 -2.12
N ILE A 11 -20.74 2.08 -3.10
CA ILE A 11 -19.78 0.98 -2.94
C ILE A 11 -18.41 1.52 -2.47
N VAL A 12 -17.88 2.55 -3.14
CA VAL A 12 -16.59 3.16 -2.77
C VAL A 12 -16.61 3.71 -1.34
N GLN A 13 -17.70 4.36 -0.91
CA GLN A 13 -17.86 4.86 0.45
C GLN A 13 -17.91 3.73 1.48
N ILE A 14 -18.58 2.61 1.17
CA ILE A 14 -18.63 1.42 2.02
C ILE A 14 -17.23 0.82 2.19
N TRP A 15 -16.47 0.67 1.10
CA TRP A 15 -15.08 0.17 1.16
C TRP A 15 -14.16 1.11 1.97
N ALA A 16 -14.31 2.42 1.77
CA ALA A 16 -13.54 3.41 2.54
C ALA A 16 -13.89 3.39 4.04
N ARG A 17 -15.16 3.17 4.39
CA ARG A 17 -15.64 3.08 5.77
C ARG A 17 -15.17 1.79 6.46
N SER A 18 -15.20 0.64 5.76
CA SER A 18 -14.83 -0.67 6.32
C SER A 18 -13.37 -0.72 6.81
N ARG A 19 -12.43 -0.17 6.03
CA ARG A 19 -11.00 -0.18 6.37
C ARG A 19 -10.68 0.49 7.71
N ASN A 20 -11.46 1.48 8.12
CA ASN A 20 -11.20 2.21 9.37
C ASN A 20 -11.78 1.51 10.60
N GLY A 21 -12.87 0.74 10.46
CA GLY A 21 -13.53 0.07 11.60
C GLY A 21 -12.74 -1.10 12.15
N GLU A 22 -12.06 -1.85 11.29
CA GLU A 22 -11.30 -3.06 11.64
C GLU A 22 -10.04 -2.76 12.47
N SER A 23 -9.38 -1.63 12.21
CA SER A 23 -8.19 -1.24 12.97
C SER A 23 -8.52 -0.84 14.41
N LEU A 24 -9.71 -0.28 14.66
CA LEU A 24 -10.11 0.19 15.99
C LEU A 24 -10.46 -0.97 16.93
N ILE A 25 -11.16 -1.98 16.43
CA ILE A 25 -11.48 -3.19 17.21
C ILE A 25 -10.21 -3.94 17.61
N SER A 26 -9.21 -4.01 16.72
CA SER A 26 -7.92 -4.62 17.04
C SER A 26 -7.17 -3.82 18.10
N GLY A 27 -7.13 -2.49 18.00
CA GLY A 27 -6.45 -1.63 18.98
C GLY A 27 -7.03 -1.66 20.39
N VAL A 28 -8.34 -1.90 20.54
CA VAL A 28 -9.02 -1.97 21.86
C VAL A 28 -8.94 -3.36 22.48
N LEU A 29 -9.05 -4.42 21.68
CA LEU A 29 -9.06 -5.81 22.17
C LEU A 29 -7.65 -6.40 22.32
N ALA A 30 -6.66 -5.90 21.58
CA ALA A 30 -5.30 -6.42 21.66
C ALA A 30 -4.60 -6.01 22.96
N PRO A 31 -3.89 -6.92 23.64
CA PRO A 31 -3.10 -6.57 24.81
C PRO A 31 -1.98 -5.61 24.42
N SER A 32 -2.03 -4.38 24.96
CA SER A 32 -0.95 -3.41 24.79
C SER A 32 0.15 -3.65 25.83
N ARG A 33 1.29 -4.16 25.36
CA ARG A 33 2.54 -4.22 26.12
C ARG A 33 3.63 -3.58 25.27
N GLU A 34 4.02 -2.37 25.65
CA GLU A 34 5.07 -1.58 24.99
C GLU A 34 6.40 -1.88 25.68
N GLY A 35 7.05 -2.97 25.27
CA GLY A 35 8.41 -3.29 25.69
C GLY A 35 9.43 -2.66 24.74
N PRO A 36 10.63 -2.28 25.21
CA PRO A 36 11.68 -1.73 24.35
C PRO A 36 12.07 -2.67 23.20
N GLU A 37 12.01 -3.99 23.41
CA GLU A 37 12.21 -5.02 22.39
C GLU A 37 11.15 -4.96 21.27
N LYS A 38 9.87 -4.77 21.62
CA LYS A 38 8.77 -4.68 20.64
C LYS A 38 8.87 -3.44 19.75
N LEU A 39 9.51 -2.39 20.27
CA LEU A 39 9.74 -1.13 19.56
C LEU A 39 11.07 -1.13 18.78
N SER A 40 11.86 -2.19 18.89
CA SER A 40 13.11 -2.36 18.15
C SER A 40 12.88 -3.09 16.83
N SER A 41 13.71 -2.81 15.82
CA SER A 41 13.70 -3.53 14.55
C SER A 41 14.07 -4.99 14.76
N TYR A 42 13.36 -5.90 14.10
CA TYR A 42 13.68 -7.32 14.15
C TYR A 42 14.99 -7.62 13.38
N GLU A 43 15.98 -8.17 14.06
CA GLU A 43 17.34 -8.37 13.53
C GLU A 43 17.88 -9.78 13.86
N SER A 44 17.05 -10.83 13.74
CA SER A 44 17.42 -12.25 13.92
C SER A 44 18.15 -12.61 15.24
N GLY A 45 18.08 -11.75 16.27
CA GLY A 45 18.72 -11.96 17.58
C GLY A 45 20.12 -11.36 17.73
N ILE A 46 20.60 -10.59 16.75
CA ILE A 46 21.85 -9.81 16.85
C ILE A 46 21.54 -8.31 16.88
N GLU A 47 22.43 -7.52 17.46
CA GLU A 47 22.33 -6.07 17.38
C GLU A 47 22.54 -5.62 15.93
N PRO A 48 21.77 -4.65 15.42
CA PRO A 48 21.92 -4.16 14.06
C PRO A 48 23.32 -3.54 13.90
N MET A 49 24.12 -4.17 13.05
CA MET A 49 25.49 -3.75 12.77
C MET A 49 25.59 -3.25 11.34
N GLY A 50 26.07 -2.02 11.19
CA GLY A 50 26.29 -1.40 9.89
C GLY A 50 25.19 -0.42 9.49
N ASP A 51 25.25 -0.05 8.22
CA ASP A 51 24.50 1.06 7.64
C ASP A 51 23.30 0.51 6.86
N ALA A 52 22.10 1.07 7.07
CA ALA A 52 20.86 0.63 6.39
C ALA A 52 20.79 1.08 4.90
N TRP A 53 21.93 1.31 4.27
CA TRP A 53 22.04 1.79 2.90
C TRP A 53 21.91 0.63 1.92
N LEU A 54 20.83 0.67 1.13
CA LEU A 54 20.57 -0.32 0.08
C LEU A 54 21.17 0.13 -1.26
N GLN A 55 21.94 -0.74 -1.90
CA GLN A 55 22.36 -0.56 -3.28
C GLN A 55 21.20 -0.82 -4.24
N PHE A 56 20.51 0.25 -4.64
CA PHE A 56 19.43 0.15 -5.62
C PHE A 56 19.96 -0.14 -7.02
N ARG A 57 19.51 -1.26 -7.59
CA ARG A 57 19.84 -1.62 -8.97
C ARG A 57 18.94 -0.84 -9.95
N ILE A 58 19.50 -0.44 -11.08
CA ILE A 58 18.77 0.33 -12.11
C ILE A 58 17.54 -0.39 -12.68
N HIS A 59 17.49 -1.72 -12.61
CA HIS A 59 16.40 -2.55 -13.14
C HIS A 59 15.02 -2.18 -12.55
N TYR A 60 14.94 -1.75 -11.29
CA TYR A 60 13.67 -1.31 -10.68
C TYR A 60 13.12 -0.04 -11.37
N TYR A 61 14.00 0.89 -11.75
CA TYR A 61 13.61 2.08 -12.49
C TYR A 61 13.22 1.75 -13.93
N MET A 62 13.93 0.83 -14.59
CA MET A 62 13.57 0.41 -15.94
C MET A 62 12.16 -0.18 -15.98
N PHE A 63 11.80 -1.04 -15.02
CA PHE A 63 10.45 -1.58 -14.92
C PHE A 63 9.40 -0.47 -14.70
N ALA A 64 9.67 0.46 -13.77
CA ALA A 64 8.75 1.57 -13.49
C ALA A 64 8.54 2.49 -14.71
N LEU A 65 9.62 2.85 -15.41
CA LEU A 65 9.54 3.72 -16.59
C LEU A 65 8.76 3.06 -17.74
N VAL A 66 9.05 1.79 -18.01
CA VAL A 66 8.34 1.02 -19.04
C VAL A 66 6.85 0.90 -18.68
N PHE A 67 6.52 0.62 -17.41
CA PHE A 67 5.13 0.57 -16.94
C PHE A 67 4.41 1.90 -17.14
N VAL A 68 5.03 3.03 -16.78
CA VAL A 68 4.43 4.36 -16.94
C VAL A 68 4.17 4.70 -18.41
N ILE A 69 5.14 4.41 -19.29
CA ILE A 69 4.98 4.62 -20.73
C ILE A 69 3.81 3.78 -21.24
N PHE A 70 3.80 2.47 -20.98
CA PHE A 70 2.69 1.61 -21.43
C PHE A 70 1.33 2.01 -20.86
N TYR A 71 1.27 2.45 -19.60
CA TYR A 71 0.04 2.94 -19.01
C TYR A 71 -0.53 4.14 -19.77
N VAL A 72 0.34 5.09 -20.15
CA VAL A 72 -0.07 6.24 -20.96
C VAL A 72 -0.49 5.83 -22.38
N GLU A 73 0.26 4.93 -23.03
CA GLU A 73 -0.09 4.42 -24.36
C GLU A 73 -1.47 3.74 -24.39
N THR A 74 -1.85 3.01 -23.33
CA THR A 74 -3.18 2.39 -23.25
C THR A 74 -4.34 3.39 -23.24
N ILE A 75 -4.13 4.60 -22.70
CA ILE A 75 -5.14 5.67 -22.73
C ILE A 75 -5.36 6.16 -24.17
N PHE A 76 -4.32 6.14 -25.02
CA PHE A 76 -4.43 6.50 -26.43
C PHE A 76 -5.03 5.39 -27.30
N LEU A 77 -4.84 4.12 -26.91
CA LEU A 77 -5.43 2.97 -27.61
C LEU A 77 -6.93 2.79 -27.31
N TYR A 78 -7.39 3.11 -26.10
CA TYR A 78 -8.77 2.90 -25.69
C TYR A 78 -9.84 3.62 -26.55
N PRO A 79 -9.62 4.85 -27.07
CA PRO A 79 -10.55 5.51 -27.98
C PRO A 79 -10.57 4.96 -29.42
N TRP A 80 -9.52 4.21 -29.82
CA TRP A 80 -9.36 3.60 -31.15
C TRP A 80 -9.47 2.06 -31.09
N ALA A 81 -10.09 1.52 -30.04
CA ALA A 81 -10.47 0.12 -29.92
C ALA A 81 -11.99 -0.06 -30.09
#